data_AF-A0A4P7A2T9-F1
#
_entry.id   AF-A0A4P7A2T9-F1
#
_cell.length_a   1.000
_cell.length_b   1.000
_cell.length_c   1.000
_cell.angle_alpha   90.00
_cell.angle_beta   90.00
_cell.angle_gamma   90.00
#
_symmetry.space_group_name_H-M   'P 1'
#
loop_
_entity.id
_entity.type
_entity.pdbx_description
1 polymer ?
#
loop_
_entity_poly.entity_id
_entity_poly.type
_entity_poly.pdbx_seq_one_letter_code
_entity_poly.pdbx_strand_id
1 'polypeptide(L)'
;MDTIQISDFSFNFICFITPKKNSHDEIQTFFPQNMFNNNESLALHQYGQGPFCSFTISTKSIKEGVYLLKINDDITYLGECENLSKRFNSGYGNISPRNCFIGGQSTNCRINNKIYEVANEKVKIYFYETNNRFEVERELIMKLKPIWNISRGKRNLTHTNRSTNSNNFISTLPKKSLTCRDEILSAVRHIIQEKGSNEFIVREVIDTMRQGKSTYSESTIRTHIVSKCCINAAKHHAVVYNDFERIGRGLYKLIGGTN
;
A
#
# COMPACT_ATOMS: atom_id res chain seq x y z
N MET A 1 -3.31 -15.21 -26.96
CA MET A 1 -3.29 -13.92 -26.22
C MET A 1 -1.86 -13.73 -25.75
N ASP A 2 -1.31 -12.51 -25.84
CA ASP A 2 0.06 -12.23 -25.37
C ASP A 2 0.09 -12.36 -23.83
N THR A 3 1.01 -13.15 -23.31
CA THR A 3 1.14 -13.44 -21.88
C THR A 3 2.60 -13.35 -21.44
N ILE A 4 2.81 -12.95 -20.18
CA ILE A 4 4.13 -12.93 -19.56
C ILE A 4 4.09 -13.81 -18.32
N GLN A 5 5.02 -14.76 -18.24
CA GLN A 5 5.20 -15.59 -17.06
C GLN A 5 6.26 -14.97 -16.14
N ILE A 6 5.93 -14.77 -14.87
CA ILE A 6 6.86 -14.29 -13.85
C ILE A 6 6.69 -15.15 -12.61
N SER A 7 7.73 -15.94 -12.27
CA SER A 7 7.59 -17.00 -11.26
C SER A 7 6.40 -17.91 -11.64
N ASP A 8 5.47 -18.11 -10.71
CA ASP A 8 4.27 -18.92 -10.87
C ASP A 8 3.07 -18.12 -11.39
N PHE A 9 3.24 -16.83 -11.71
CA PHE A 9 2.16 -15.93 -12.11
C PHE A 9 2.13 -15.69 -13.63
N SER A 10 0.97 -15.92 -14.24
CA SER A 10 0.74 -15.71 -15.67
C SER A 10 -0.05 -14.42 -15.90
N PHE A 11 0.63 -13.38 -16.39
CA PHE A 11 0.04 -12.07 -16.65
C PHE A 11 -0.48 -11.99 -18.09
N ASN A 12 -1.76 -11.65 -18.26
CA ASN A 12 -2.37 -11.49 -19.58
C ASN A 12 -2.25 -10.06 -20.07
N PHE A 13 -1.90 -9.88 -21.34
CA PHE A 13 -1.93 -8.57 -21.98
C PHE A 13 -3.35 -8.02 -22.01
N ILE A 14 -3.51 -6.76 -21.59
CA ILE A 14 -4.79 -6.05 -21.57
C ILE A 14 -4.87 -5.09 -22.74
N CYS A 15 -3.99 -4.09 -22.77
CA CYS A 15 -3.94 -3.09 -23.82
C CYS A 15 -2.64 -2.27 -23.76
N PHE A 16 -2.45 -1.44 -24.79
CA PHE A 16 -1.54 -0.31 -24.71
C PHE A 16 -2.21 0.87 -23.98
N ILE A 17 -1.42 1.69 -23.30
CA ILE A 17 -1.87 3.02 -22.87
C ILE A 17 -1.71 3.97 -24.05
N THR A 18 -2.81 4.64 -24.42
CA THR A 18 -2.83 5.63 -25.49
C THR A 18 -3.24 6.98 -24.92
N PRO A 19 -2.29 7.86 -24.58
CA PRO A 19 -2.60 9.22 -24.17
C PRO A 19 -3.33 10.01 -25.25
N LYS A 20 -4.22 10.90 -24.85
CA LYS A 20 -4.90 11.85 -25.73
C LYS A 20 -3.87 12.74 -26.41
N LYS A 21 -4.11 13.01 -27.68
CA LYS A 21 -3.29 13.91 -28.50
C LYS A 21 -4.06 15.17 -28.87
N ASN A 22 -3.34 16.26 -29.09
CA ASN A 22 -3.89 17.52 -29.59
C ASN A 22 -4.08 17.44 -31.13
N SER A 23 -4.53 18.54 -31.75
CA SER A 23 -4.72 18.64 -33.20
C SER A 23 -3.43 18.51 -34.02
N HIS A 24 -2.27 18.65 -33.38
CA HIS A 24 -0.94 18.53 -34.00
C HIS A 24 -0.31 17.14 -33.77
N ASP A 25 -1.09 16.15 -33.32
CA ASP A 25 -0.63 14.78 -33.02
C ASP A 25 0.41 14.69 -31.86
N GLU A 26 0.53 15.75 -31.06
CA GLU A 26 1.36 15.77 -29.85
C GLU A 26 0.55 15.34 -28.62
N ILE A 27 1.22 14.81 -27.61
CA ILE A 27 0.57 14.41 -26.35
C ILE A 27 -0.03 15.64 -25.66
N GLN A 28 -1.35 15.59 -25.42
CA GLN A 28 -2.05 16.67 -24.75
C GLN A 28 -1.69 16.71 -23.25
N THR A 29 -1.16 17.85 -22.81
CA THR A 29 -0.81 18.10 -21.40
C THR A 29 -1.98 18.67 -20.60
N PHE A 30 -2.10 18.25 -19.35
CA PHE A 30 -3.10 18.72 -18.40
C PHE A 30 -2.45 19.21 -17.10
N PHE A 31 -3.04 20.25 -16.52
CA PHE A 31 -2.62 20.88 -15.25
C PHE A 31 -3.81 20.99 -14.29
N PRO A 32 -4.31 19.85 -13.75
CA PRO A 32 -5.52 19.79 -12.95
C PRO A 32 -5.40 20.58 -11.65
N GLN A 33 -4.20 20.84 -11.14
CA GLN A 33 -3.99 21.69 -9.97
C GLN A 33 -4.54 23.11 -10.16
N ASN A 34 -4.59 23.62 -11.39
CA ASN A 34 -5.14 24.94 -11.71
C ASN A 34 -6.67 24.98 -11.56
N MET A 35 -7.32 23.81 -11.55
CA MET A 35 -8.77 23.67 -11.43
C MET A 35 -9.22 23.40 -9.98
N PHE A 36 -8.28 23.29 -9.04
CA PHE A 36 -8.62 22.99 -7.64
C PHE A 36 -9.03 24.25 -6.90
N ASN A 37 -10.23 24.27 -6.32
CA ASN A 37 -10.64 25.34 -5.41
C ASN A 37 -9.94 25.20 -4.05
N ASN A 38 -8.75 25.80 -3.93
CA ASN A 38 -7.84 25.61 -2.81
C ASN A 38 -8.11 26.60 -1.65
N ASN A 39 -9.32 26.56 -1.09
CA ASN A 39 -9.71 27.45 0.02
C ASN A 39 -8.78 27.33 1.25
N GLU A 40 -8.14 26.17 1.43
CA GLU A 40 -7.22 25.87 2.53
C GLU A 40 -5.75 26.25 2.23
N SER A 41 -5.46 26.84 1.05
CA SER A 41 -4.10 27.22 0.64
C SER A 41 -3.07 26.08 0.76
N LEU A 42 -3.49 24.86 0.45
CA LEU A 42 -2.62 23.68 0.47
C LEU A 42 -1.47 23.85 -0.51
N ALA A 43 -0.27 23.44 -0.11
CA ALA A 43 0.87 23.34 -1.01
C ALA A 43 0.75 22.13 -1.95
N LEU A 44 1.37 22.21 -3.13
CA LEU A 44 1.59 21.04 -3.98
C LEU A 44 2.57 20.07 -3.33
N HIS A 45 2.36 18.77 -3.50
CA HIS A 45 3.42 17.80 -3.19
C HIS A 45 4.41 17.69 -4.37
N GLN A 46 5.54 17.01 -4.16
CA GLN A 46 6.65 16.89 -5.13
C GLN A 46 6.30 16.34 -6.55
N TYR A 47 5.09 15.82 -6.75
CA TYR A 47 4.62 15.28 -8.05
C TYR A 47 3.36 16.00 -8.54
N GLY A 48 2.91 17.05 -7.84
CA GLY A 48 1.64 17.72 -8.10
C GLY A 48 1.71 18.78 -9.20
N GLN A 49 2.92 19.16 -9.62
CA GLN A 49 3.12 20.21 -10.64
C GLN A 49 2.72 19.75 -12.05
N GLY A 50 2.78 18.44 -12.33
CA GLY A 50 2.65 17.91 -13.68
C GLY A 50 3.90 18.18 -14.53
N PRO A 51 3.79 18.19 -15.88
CA PRO A 51 2.56 18.00 -16.66
C PRO A 51 1.99 16.59 -16.51
N PHE A 52 0.70 16.43 -16.81
CA PHE A 52 0.01 15.14 -16.83
C PHE A 52 -0.56 14.86 -18.21
N CYS A 53 -0.73 13.59 -18.56
CA CYS A 53 -1.50 13.17 -19.73
C CYS A 53 -2.90 12.68 -19.33
N SER A 54 -3.79 12.45 -20.30
CA SER A 54 -5.08 11.78 -20.05
C SER A 54 -5.25 10.58 -20.97
N PHE A 55 -5.80 9.49 -20.46
CA PHE A 55 -6.09 8.26 -21.22
C PHE A 55 -7.22 7.48 -20.56
N THR A 56 -7.73 6.46 -21.26
CA THR A 56 -8.71 5.51 -20.73
C THR A 56 -8.39 4.11 -21.22
N ILE A 57 -8.76 3.10 -20.44
CA ILE A 57 -8.75 1.69 -20.82
C ILE A 57 -10.17 1.13 -20.84
N SER A 58 -10.36 -0.01 -21.50
CA SER A 58 -11.66 -0.69 -21.60
C SER A 58 -12.29 -0.95 -20.23
N THR A 59 -13.59 -0.68 -20.10
CA THR A 59 -14.38 -0.91 -18.89
C THR A 59 -14.84 -2.37 -18.73
N LYS A 60 -14.58 -3.23 -19.72
CA LYS A 60 -15.00 -4.65 -19.72
C LYS A 60 -14.27 -5.51 -18.67
N SER A 61 -13.25 -4.98 -17.99
CA SER A 61 -12.47 -5.71 -16.98
C SER A 61 -12.84 -5.29 -15.55
N ILE A 62 -13.78 -6.02 -14.93
CA ILE A 62 -14.07 -5.94 -13.49
C ILE A 62 -13.45 -7.16 -12.82
N LYS A 63 -12.18 -7.07 -12.45
CA LYS A 63 -11.43 -8.14 -11.79
C LYS A 63 -10.43 -7.54 -10.80
N GLU A 64 -10.35 -8.09 -9.60
CA GLU A 64 -9.32 -7.74 -8.62
C GLU A 64 -8.01 -8.49 -8.92
N GLY A 65 -6.87 -7.88 -8.59
CA GLY A 65 -5.57 -8.50 -8.87
C GLY A 65 -4.41 -7.52 -8.93
N VAL A 66 -3.37 -7.94 -9.64
CA VAL A 66 -2.11 -7.22 -9.81
C VAL A 66 -1.91 -6.87 -11.28
N TYR A 67 -1.58 -5.62 -11.56
CA TYR A 67 -1.15 -5.17 -12.89
C TYR A 67 0.33 -4.84 -12.89
N LEU A 68 0.91 -4.94 -14.08
CA LEU A 68 2.23 -4.40 -14.36
C LEU A 68 2.19 -3.47 -15.57
N LEU A 69 3.08 -2.48 -15.56
CA LEU A 69 3.41 -1.67 -16.72
C LEU A 69 4.71 -2.19 -17.31
N LYS A 70 4.70 -2.45 -18.61
CA LYS A 70 5.89 -2.85 -19.37
C LYS A 70 6.16 -1.84 -20.47
N ILE A 71 7.40 -1.42 -20.59
CA ILE A 71 7.88 -0.54 -21.66
C ILE A 71 9.00 -1.30 -22.36
N ASN A 72 8.86 -1.51 -23.66
CA ASN A 72 9.74 -2.40 -24.42
C ASN A 72 9.80 -3.77 -23.73
N ASP A 73 10.97 -4.17 -23.21
CA ASP A 73 11.18 -5.41 -22.45
C ASP A 73 11.25 -5.27 -20.93
N ASP A 74 11.17 -4.04 -20.42
CA ASP A 74 11.32 -3.76 -19.00
C ASP A 74 9.97 -3.67 -18.28
N ILE A 75 9.84 -4.40 -17.18
CA ILE A 75 8.74 -4.24 -16.23
C ILE A 75 9.07 -3.03 -15.35
N THR A 76 8.40 -1.91 -15.60
CA THR A 76 8.72 -0.62 -14.96
C THR A 76 7.94 -0.37 -13.69
N TYR A 77 6.72 -0.91 -13.59
CA TYR A 77 5.86 -0.70 -12.43
C TYR A 77 4.97 -1.92 -12.15
N LEU A 78 4.69 -2.18 -10.88
CA LEU A 78 3.63 -3.06 -10.41
C LEU A 78 2.69 -2.33 -9.45
N GLY A 79 1.41 -2.69 -9.51
CA GLY A 79 0.43 -2.26 -8.53
C GLY A 79 -0.72 -3.23 -8.37
N GLU A 80 -1.41 -3.15 -7.23
CA GLU A 80 -2.67 -3.86 -6.98
C GLU A 80 -3.92 -3.00 -7.22
N CYS A 81 -5.03 -3.67 -7.49
CA CYS A 81 -6.35 -3.03 -7.52
C CYS A 81 -7.49 -4.02 -7.26
N GLU A 82 -8.58 -3.51 -6.70
CA GLU A 82 -9.88 -4.21 -6.64
C GLU A 82 -10.63 -4.15 -7.98
N ASN A 83 -10.34 -3.13 -8.79
CA ASN A 83 -10.92 -2.97 -10.12
C ASN A 83 -9.92 -2.26 -11.04
N LEU A 84 -9.45 -2.98 -12.07
CA LEU A 84 -8.45 -2.48 -13.00
C LEU A 84 -8.94 -1.22 -13.75
N SER A 85 -10.13 -1.27 -14.34
CA SER A 85 -10.66 -0.14 -15.11
C SER A 85 -10.83 1.11 -14.25
N LYS A 86 -11.30 0.98 -13.00
CA LYS A 86 -11.42 2.10 -12.06
C LYS A 86 -10.05 2.64 -11.63
N ARG A 87 -9.08 1.76 -11.37
CA ARG A 87 -7.72 2.17 -10.98
C ARG A 87 -7.05 3.00 -12.05
N PHE A 88 -7.18 2.60 -13.32
CA PHE A 88 -6.63 3.33 -14.43
C PHE A 88 -7.48 4.56 -14.78
N ASN A 89 -8.77 4.43 -15.04
CA ASN A 89 -9.58 5.53 -15.60
C ASN A 89 -9.86 6.65 -14.58
N SER A 90 -10.03 6.33 -13.30
CA SER A 90 -10.26 7.33 -12.23
C SER A 90 -9.01 7.68 -11.43
N GLY A 91 -7.94 6.90 -11.59
CA GLY A 91 -6.65 7.11 -10.92
C GLY A 91 -5.63 7.69 -11.89
N TYR A 92 -4.99 6.83 -12.68
CA TYR A 92 -3.85 7.22 -13.52
C TYR A 92 -4.23 8.01 -14.77
N GLY A 93 -5.31 7.67 -15.47
CA GLY A 93 -5.71 8.26 -16.75
C GLY A 93 -6.44 9.60 -16.64
N ASN A 94 -6.83 9.99 -15.43
CA ASN A 94 -7.49 11.26 -15.16
C ASN A 94 -7.13 11.75 -13.75
N ILE A 95 -6.11 12.60 -13.65
CA ILE A 95 -5.65 13.11 -12.36
C ILE A 95 -6.67 14.10 -11.78
N SER A 96 -7.27 13.71 -10.66
CA SER A 96 -8.11 14.62 -9.87
C SER A 96 -7.30 15.81 -9.35
N PRO A 97 -7.81 17.05 -9.44
CA PRO A 97 -7.15 18.26 -8.92
C PRO A 97 -6.65 18.11 -7.47
N ARG A 98 -7.48 17.54 -6.57
CA ARG A 98 -7.12 17.34 -5.16
C ARG A 98 -5.89 16.46 -4.99
N ASN A 99 -5.63 15.52 -5.91
CA ASN A 99 -4.49 14.62 -5.78
C ASN A 99 -3.15 15.33 -5.88
N CYS A 100 -3.07 16.53 -6.46
CA CYS A 100 -1.83 17.28 -6.66
C CYS A 100 -1.30 17.97 -5.39
N PHE A 101 -2.15 18.10 -4.37
CA PHE A 101 -1.86 18.84 -3.14
C PHE A 101 -1.51 17.92 -1.97
N ILE A 102 -0.85 18.45 -0.94
CA ILE A 102 -0.54 17.71 0.28
C ILE A 102 -1.81 17.05 0.85
N GLY A 103 -1.68 15.77 1.23
CA GLY A 103 -2.80 14.91 1.64
C GLY A 103 -3.56 14.25 0.47
N GLY A 104 -3.22 14.56 -0.78
CA GLY A 104 -3.71 13.89 -1.99
C GLY A 104 -3.01 12.57 -2.30
N GLN A 105 -3.50 11.85 -3.32
CA GLN A 105 -2.89 10.59 -3.77
C GLN A 105 -1.71 10.81 -4.71
N SER A 106 -0.55 11.08 -4.14
CA SER A 106 0.69 11.40 -4.89
C SER A 106 1.13 10.29 -5.88
N THR A 107 0.81 9.02 -5.60
CA THR A 107 1.08 7.91 -6.53
C THR A 107 0.37 8.08 -7.87
N ASN A 108 -0.86 8.63 -7.88
CA ASN A 108 -1.59 8.81 -9.13
C ASN A 108 -0.87 9.84 -10.01
N CYS A 109 -0.54 11.00 -9.45
CA CYS A 109 0.21 12.05 -10.13
C CYS A 109 1.56 11.54 -10.64
N ARG A 110 2.32 10.84 -9.78
CA ARG A 110 3.65 10.31 -10.14
C ARG A 110 3.60 9.31 -11.29
N ILE A 111 2.70 8.33 -11.24
CA ILE A 111 2.63 7.29 -12.28
C ILE A 111 2.09 7.88 -13.58
N ASN A 112 1.12 8.80 -13.53
CA ASN A 112 0.69 9.50 -14.74
C ASN A 112 1.82 10.31 -15.37
N ASN A 113 2.55 11.10 -14.58
CA ASN A 113 3.65 11.89 -15.10
C ASN A 113 4.75 11.00 -15.71
N LYS A 114 5.06 9.85 -15.10
CA LYS A 114 5.96 8.84 -15.69
C LYS A 114 5.44 8.28 -17.02
N ILE A 115 4.14 8.02 -17.15
CA ILE A 115 3.51 7.61 -18.42
C ILE A 115 3.61 8.74 -19.45
N TYR A 116 3.43 10.00 -19.06
CA TYR A 116 3.60 11.16 -19.94
C TYR A 116 5.04 11.27 -20.46
N GLU A 117 6.05 11.13 -19.59
CA GLU A 117 7.48 11.20 -19.97
C GLU A 117 7.85 10.19 -21.08
N VAL A 118 7.19 9.03 -21.10
CA VAL A 118 7.42 7.94 -22.06
C VAL A 118 6.24 7.77 -23.03
N ALA A 119 5.40 8.78 -23.21
CA ALA A 119 4.15 8.65 -23.97
C ALA A 119 4.34 8.33 -25.47
N ASN A 120 5.54 8.59 -26.01
CA ASN A 120 5.92 8.17 -27.36
C ASN A 120 6.32 6.68 -27.42
N GLU A 121 6.56 6.04 -26.27
CA GLU A 121 6.81 4.62 -26.15
C GLU A 121 5.50 3.84 -25.94
N LYS A 122 5.49 2.58 -26.35
CA LYS A 122 4.33 1.70 -26.21
C LYS A 122 4.26 1.12 -24.80
N VAL A 123 3.66 1.86 -23.86
CA VAL A 123 3.38 1.35 -22.51
C VAL A 123 2.30 0.27 -22.57
N LYS A 124 2.64 -0.95 -22.20
CA LYS A 124 1.73 -2.10 -22.14
C LYS A 124 1.23 -2.32 -20.72
N ILE A 125 -0.05 -2.65 -20.59
CA ILE A 125 -0.64 -3.14 -19.34
C ILE A 125 -0.80 -4.65 -19.45
N TYR A 126 -0.27 -5.37 -18.46
CA TYR A 126 -0.62 -6.77 -18.24
C TYR A 126 -1.28 -6.92 -16.87
N PHE A 127 -2.11 -7.96 -16.72
CA PHE A 127 -2.89 -8.19 -15.51
C PHE A 127 -2.94 -9.66 -15.11
N TYR A 128 -2.81 -9.90 -13.81
CA TYR A 128 -3.00 -11.18 -13.16
C TYR A 128 -4.15 -11.04 -12.14
N GLU A 129 -5.24 -11.76 -12.40
CA GLU A 129 -6.42 -11.79 -11.53
C GLU A 129 -6.15 -12.64 -10.30
N THR A 130 -6.37 -12.07 -9.11
CA THR A 130 -6.17 -12.77 -7.84
C THR A 130 -6.80 -12.02 -6.67
N ASN A 131 -7.30 -12.78 -5.69
CA ASN A 131 -7.71 -12.23 -4.40
C ASN A 131 -6.52 -11.99 -3.44
N ASN A 132 -5.35 -12.61 -3.70
CA ASN A 132 -4.14 -12.43 -2.89
C ASN A 132 -3.25 -11.29 -3.42
N ARG A 133 -3.88 -10.21 -3.91
CA ARG A 133 -3.22 -9.14 -4.67
C ARG A 133 -2.07 -8.46 -3.91
N PHE A 134 -2.16 -8.33 -2.59
CA PHE A 134 -1.11 -7.67 -1.80
C PHE A 134 0.15 -8.51 -1.64
N GLU A 135 0.03 -9.83 -1.45
CA GLU A 135 1.20 -10.72 -1.34
C GLU A 135 1.90 -10.86 -2.68
N VAL A 136 1.12 -11.05 -3.75
CA VAL A 136 1.64 -11.14 -5.13
C VAL A 136 2.33 -9.84 -5.54
N GLU A 137 1.71 -8.68 -5.32
CA GLU A 137 2.32 -7.37 -5.59
C GLU A 137 3.66 -7.24 -4.84
N ARG A 138 3.67 -7.55 -3.54
CA ARG A 138 4.85 -7.41 -2.70
C ARG A 138 5.98 -8.36 -3.11
N GLU A 139 5.67 -9.64 -3.36
CA GLU A 139 6.64 -10.63 -3.81
C GLU A 139 7.33 -10.14 -5.08
N LEU A 140 6.54 -9.74 -6.07
CA LEU A 140 7.03 -9.32 -7.37
C LEU A 140 7.79 -8.00 -7.31
N ILE A 141 7.37 -7.01 -6.52
CA ILE A 141 8.15 -5.78 -6.32
C ILE A 141 9.49 -6.09 -5.65
N MET A 142 9.53 -6.96 -4.64
CA MET A 142 10.80 -7.31 -3.97
C MET A 142 11.75 -8.07 -4.89
N LYS A 143 11.21 -8.94 -5.74
CA LYS A 143 11.98 -9.76 -6.69
C LYS A 143 12.49 -8.93 -7.87
N LEU A 144 11.61 -8.18 -8.53
CA LEU A 144 11.90 -7.48 -9.77
C LEU A 144 12.50 -6.09 -9.56
N LYS A 145 12.22 -5.47 -8.41
CA LYS A 145 12.61 -4.08 -8.07
C LYS A 145 12.33 -3.09 -9.23
N PRO A 146 11.07 -2.99 -9.71
CA PRO A 146 10.74 -2.13 -10.84
C PRO A 146 11.08 -0.68 -10.55
N ILE A 147 11.67 0.01 -11.52
CA ILE A 147 12.23 1.35 -11.36
C ILE A 147 11.20 2.42 -10.94
N TRP A 148 9.90 2.21 -11.22
CA TRP A 148 8.84 3.14 -10.82
C TRP A 148 8.17 2.75 -9.49
N ASN A 149 8.56 1.67 -8.83
CA ASN A 149 8.07 1.33 -7.50
C ASN A 149 8.98 1.95 -6.42
N ILE A 150 8.44 2.91 -5.66
CA ILE A 150 9.15 3.52 -4.52
C ILE A 150 8.98 2.69 -3.25
N SER A 151 7.78 2.14 -3.02
CA SER A 151 7.47 1.27 -1.89
C SER A 151 7.54 -0.20 -2.29
N ARG A 152 7.71 -1.07 -1.29
CA ARG A 152 7.79 -2.54 -1.47
C ARG A 152 6.40 -3.22 -1.53
N GLY A 153 5.36 -2.51 -1.96
CA GLY A 153 3.97 -2.98 -1.93
C GLY A 153 3.30 -2.90 -0.55
N LYS A 154 1.99 -3.16 -0.49
CA LYS A 154 1.24 -3.22 0.78
C LYS A 154 1.49 -4.55 1.49
N ARG A 155 1.52 -4.55 2.84
CA ARG A 155 1.59 -5.81 3.62
C ARG A 155 0.18 -6.32 3.87
N ASN A 156 -0.13 -7.53 3.39
CA ASN A 156 -1.11 -8.37 4.09
C ASN A 156 -0.55 -8.70 5.47
N LEU A 157 -1.34 -8.45 6.51
CA LEU A 157 -1.02 -8.84 7.89
C LEU A 157 -1.40 -10.30 8.20
N THR A 158 -1.79 -11.08 7.19
CA THR A 158 -2.44 -12.39 7.36
C THR A 158 -1.64 -13.63 6.97
N HIS A 159 -0.42 -13.53 6.43
CA HIS A 159 0.45 -14.70 6.27
C HIS A 159 1.90 -14.41 6.65
N THR A 160 2.34 -15.00 7.77
CA THR A 160 3.75 -15.35 7.98
C THR A 160 3.81 -16.84 8.29
N ASN A 161 4.18 -17.62 7.28
CA ASN A 161 4.55 -19.02 7.43
C ASN A 161 5.75 -19.17 8.37
N ARG A 162 5.66 -20.22 9.17
CA ARG A 162 6.73 -20.85 9.95
C ARG A 162 7.82 -21.38 9.02
N SER A 163 9.07 -21.13 9.40
CA SER A 163 10.26 -22.00 9.29
C SER A 163 11.29 -21.47 10.31
N THR A 164 11.26 -21.97 11.56
CA THR A 164 12.18 -22.99 12.14
C THR A 164 13.68 -22.71 12.02
N ASN A 165 14.29 -22.44 13.19
CA ASN A 165 15.68 -22.69 13.65
C ASN A 165 16.85 -22.07 12.85
N SER A 166 17.92 -21.52 13.43
CA SER A 166 18.40 -21.32 14.80
C SER A 166 19.71 -20.52 14.73
N ASN A 167 19.95 -19.68 15.73
CA ASN A 167 21.24 -19.14 16.21
C ASN A 167 22.11 -18.22 15.33
N ASN A 168 22.29 -17.00 15.88
CA ASN A 168 23.45 -16.09 15.81
C ASN A 168 24.03 -15.70 14.44
N PHE A 169 23.79 -14.46 14.02
CA PHE A 169 24.86 -13.55 13.59
C PHE A 169 24.47 -12.09 13.88
N ILE A 170 25.33 -11.42 14.63
CA ILE A 170 25.27 -9.99 14.94
C ILE A 170 25.72 -9.17 13.72
N SER A 171 25.03 -8.05 13.54
CA SER A 171 25.45 -6.78 12.91
C SER A 171 25.21 -6.52 11.41
N THR A 172 24.83 -5.25 11.20
CA THR A 172 24.81 -4.40 9.98
C THR A 172 23.63 -4.49 9.01
N LEU A 173 22.45 -3.99 9.41
CA LEU A 173 21.45 -3.40 8.49
C LEU A 173 20.64 -2.29 9.22
N PRO A 174 20.18 -1.23 8.51
CA PRO A 174 19.65 -0.01 9.12
C PRO A 174 18.33 -0.28 9.86
N LYS A 175 18.24 0.17 11.13
CA LYS A 175 17.05 0.09 11.97
C LYS A 175 15.85 0.73 11.27
N LYS A 176 14.92 -0.11 10.82
CA LYS A 176 13.57 0.28 10.43
C LYS A 176 12.90 0.99 11.62
N SER A 177 12.48 2.24 11.47
CA SER A 177 11.61 2.89 12.45
C SER A 177 10.32 2.07 12.54
N LEU A 178 10.09 1.45 13.71
CA LEU A 178 8.86 0.73 14.02
C LEU A 178 7.79 1.75 14.39
N THR A 179 6.56 1.55 13.92
CA THR A 179 5.43 2.39 14.36
C THR A 179 4.94 1.92 15.73
N CYS A 180 4.22 2.79 16.47
CA CYS A 180 3.62 2.42 17.76
C CYS A 180 2.75 1.15 17.66
N ARG A 181 1.99 1.00 16.57
CA ARG A 181 1.19 -0.21 16.31
C ARG A 181 2.07 -1.45 16.13
N ASP A 182 3.18 -1.34 15.41
CA ASP A 182 4.10 -2.47 15.20
C ASP A 182 4.73 -2.94 16.52
N GLU A 183 5.15 -1.99 17.37
CA GLU A 183 5.71 -2.32 18.68
C GLU A 183 4.67 -2.94 19.62
N ILE A 184 3.44 -2.41 19.62
CA ILE A 184 2.32 -2.98 20.39
C ILE A 184 2.04 -4.42 19.95
N LEU A 185 1.93 -4.67 18.64
CA LEU A 185 1.69 -6.01 18.11
C LEU A 185 2.83 -6.98 18.45
N SER A 186 4.07 -6.51 18.42
CA SER A 186 5.24 -7.31 18.82
C SER A 186 5.18 -7.66 20.31
N ALA A 187 4.87 -6.68 21.17
CA ALA A 187 4.74 -6.89 22.61
C ALA A 187 3.60 -7.86 22.95
N VAL A 188 2.43 -7.68 22.33
CA VAL A 188 1.26 -8.57 22.54
C VAL A 188 1.59 -10.02 22.13
N ARG A 189 2.22 -10.23 20.97
CA ARG A 189 2.62 -11.58 20.53
C ARG A 189 3.59 -12.24 21.50
N HIS A 190 4.55 -11.48 22.03
CA HIS A 190 5.49 -11.96 23.03
C HIS A 190 4.77 -12.38 24.32
N ILE A 191 3.88 -11.53 24.85
CA ILE A 191 3.08 -11.83 26.05
C ILE A 191 2.26 -13.10 25.88
N ILE A 192 1.56 -13.26 24.74
CA ILE A 192 0.75 -14.44 24.45
C ILE A 192 1.61 -15.70 24.37
N GLN A 193 2.78 -15.61 23.75
CA GLN A 193 3.72 -16.72 23.65
C GLN A 193 4.27 -17.14 25.01
N GLU A 194 4.62 -16.18 25.87
CA GLU A 194 5.12 -16.47 27.22
C GLU A 194 4.05 -17.04 28.15
N LYS A 195 2.82 -16.53 28.05
CA LYS A 195 1.70 -16.98 28.90
C LYS A 195 1.03 -18.26 28.42
N GLY A 196 1.19 -18.60 27.14
CA GLY A 196 0.49 -19.72 26.50
C GLY A 196 -1.03 -19.50 26.35
N SER A 197 -1.52 -18.28 26.56
CA SER A 197 -2.93 -17.90 26.41
C SER A 197 -3.09 -16.65 25.56
N ASN A 198 -4.12 -16.60 24.70
CA ASN A 198 -4.41 -15.45 23.85
C ASN A 198 -5.14 -14.33 24.61
N GLU A 199 -4.59 -13.95 25.76
CA GLU A 199 -5.18 -12.95 26.64
C GLU A 199 -4.09 -12.06 27.24
N PHE A 200 -4.30 -10.75 27.14
CA PHE A 200 -3.38 -9.76 27.67
C PHE A 200 -4.12 -8.58 28.29
N ILE A 201 -3.47 -7.92 29.24
CA ILE A 201 -3.91 -6.64 29.79
C ILE A 201 -3.00 -5.51 29.29
N VAL A 202 -3.54 -4.29 29.29
CA VAL A 202 -2.80 -3.09 28.80
C VAL A 202 -1.49 -2.87 29.54
N ARG A 203 -1.43 -3.19 30.85
CA ARG A 203 -0.23 -3.03 31.67
C ARG A 203 0.93 -3.91 31.18
N GLU A 204 0.64 -5.16 30.81
CA GLU A 204 1.66 -6.09 30.30
C GLU A 204 2.30 -5.53 29.02
N VAL A 205 1.48 -5.00 28.10
CA VAL A 205 1.98 -4.39 26.85
C VAL A 205 2.88 -3.20 27.14
N ILE A 206 2.49 -2.33 28.07
CA ILE A 206 3.29 -1.17 28.48
C ILE A 206 4.63 -1.62 29.06
N ASP A 207 4.63 -2.62 29.94
CA ASP A 207 5.83 -3.10 30.61
C ASP A 207 6.78 -3.78 29.62
N THR A 208 6.26 -4.62 28.72
CA THR A 208 7.04 -5.24 27.63
C THR A 208 7.62 -4.19 26.67
N MET A 209 6.84 -3.18 26.29
CA MET A 209 7.34 -2.10 25.41
C MET A 209 8.41 -1.24 26.10
N ARG A 210 8.28 -0.99 27.41
CA ARG A 210 9.31 -0.30 28.19
C ARG A 210 10.60 -1.10 28.29
N GLN A 211 10.51 -2.41 28.54
CA GLN A 211 11.66 -3.31 28.53
C GLN A 211 12.35 -3.33 27.16
N GLY A 212 11.56 -3.27 26.08
CA GLY A 212 12.04 -3.12 24.71
C GLY A 212 12.60 -1.74 24.33
N LYS A 213 12.71 -0.81 25.30
CA LYS A 213 13.18 0.58 25.11
C LYS A 213 12.34 1.40 24.12
N SER A 214 11.02 1.19 24.11
CA SER A 214 10.09 2.00 23.31
C SER A 214 10.17 3.48 23.69
N THR A 215 10.07 4.37 22.70
CA THR A 215 10.03 5.83 22.90
C THR A 215 8.60 6.37 23.04
N TYR A 216 7.57 5.52 22.93
CA TYR A 216 6.17 5.95 22.99
C TYR A 216 5.68 6.11 24.43
N SER A 217 4.90 7.17 24.68
CA SER A 217 4.32 7.40 26.00
C SER A 217 3.27 6.35 26.37
N GLU A 218 3.09 6.10 27.67
CA GLU A 218 2.05 5.18 28.16
C GLU A 218 0.66 5.57 27.66
N SER A 219 0.36 6.88 27.64
CA SER A 219 -0.90 7.42 27.14
C SER A 219 -1.10 7.06 25.66
N THR A 220 -0.06 7.23 24.83
CA THR A 220 -0.08 6.87 23.42
C THR A 220 -0.35 5.38 23.20
N ILE A 221 0.31 4.52 23.97
CA ILE A 221 0.14 3.06 23.90
C ILE A 221 -1.30 2.67 24.26
N ARG A 222 -1.80 3.21 25.38
CA ARG A 222 -3.16 2.96 25.87
C ARG A 222 -4.22 3.39 24.86
N THR A 223 -4.08 4.58 24.26
CA THR A 223 -5.00 5.06 23.22
C THR A 223 -5.00 4.16 21.98
N HIS A 224 -3.83 3.66 21.56
CA HIS A 224 -3.76 2.75 20.42
C HIS A 224 -4.49 1.44 20.69
N ILE A 225 -4.30 0.84 21.85
CA ILE A 225 -4.96 -0.43 22.21
C ILE A 225 -6.47 -0.23 22.37
N VAL A 226 -6.89 0.78 23.14
CA VAL A 226 -8.30 0.96 23.52
C VAL A 226 -9.16 1.50 22.36
N SER A 227 -8.62 2.38 21.53
CA SER A 227 -9.41 3.18 20.58
C SER A 227 -9.11 2.91 19.11
N LYS A 228 -7.85 2.62 18.76
CA LYS A 228 -7.43 2.47 17.36
C LYS A 228 -7.35 1.02 16.89
N CYS A 229 -7.00 0.11 17.79
CA CYS A 229 -6.75 -1.30 17.47
C CYS A 229 -7.86 -2.22 17.96
N CYS A 230 -8.75 -1.76 18.85
CA CYS A 230 -9.84 -2.56 19.40
C CYS A 230 -11.10 -2.49 18.53
N ILE A 231 -11.62 -3.65 18.11
CA ILE A 231 -12.86 -3.76 17.32
C ILE A 231 -14.10 -3.23 18.08
N ASN A 232 -14.06 -3.28 19.42
CA ASN A 232 -15.13 -2.81 20.30
C ASN A 232 -15.06 -1.30 20.61
N ALA A 233 -14.19 -0.53 19.94
CA ALA A 233 -14.08 0.91 20.14
C ALA A 233 -15.23 1.67 19.44
N ALA A 234 -15.70 2.78 20.04
CA ALA A 234 -16.69 3.65 19.42
C ALA A 234 -16.15 4.21 18.09
N LYS A 235 -16.96 4.16 17.03
CA LYS A 235 -16.57 4.52 15.64
C LYS A 235 -16.44 6.04 15.42
N HIS A 236 -15.61 6.72 16.20
CA HIS A 236 -15.31 8.15 16.03
C HIS A 236 -13.94 8.44 15.39
N HIS A 237 -13.16 7.40 15.05
CA HIS A 237 -11.84 7.54 14.44
C HIS A 237 -11.83 7.08 12.98
N ALA A 238 -11.14 7.85 12.12
CA ALA A 238 -11.07 7.64 10.68
C ALA A 238 -10.33 6.34 10.25
N VAL A 239 -9.59 5.69 11.15
CA VAL A 239 -8.88 4.43 10.90
C VAL A 239 -8.95 3.55 12.15
N VAL A 240 -9.56 2.36 12.02
CA VAL A 240 -9.64 1.32 13.06
C VAL A 240 -9.02 0.05 12.50
N TYR A 241 -8.11 -0.57 13.26
CA TYR A 241 -7.24 -1.64 12.76
C TYR A 241 -7.69 -3.06 13.11
N ASN A 242 -8.79 -3.22 13.87
CA ASN A 242 -9.41 -4.52 14.22
C ASN A 242 -8.41 -5.59 14.72
N ASP A 243 -7.30 -5.18 15.35
CA ASP A 243 -6.24 -6.08 15.81
C ASP A 243 -6.63 -6.79 17.12
N PHE A 244 -7.45 -6.16 17.97
CA PHE A 244 -7.79 -6.64 19.31
C PHE A 244 -9.29 -6.69 19.55
N GLU A 245 -9.73 -7.65 20.35
CA GLU A 245 -11.09 -7.72 20.89
C GLU A 245 -11.03 -7.53 22.41
N ARG A 246 -11.86 -6.63 22.94
CA ARG A 246 -12.01 -6.46 24.39
C ARG A 246 -12.95 -7.56 24.91
N ILE A 247 -12.43 -8.47 25.71
CA ILE A 247 -13.18 -9.60 26.28
C ILE A 247 -13.54 -9.41 27.76
N GLY A 248 -13.00 -8.37 28.40
CA GLY A 248 -13.32 -8.02 29.78
C GLY A 248 -12.86 -6.61 30.17
N ARG A 249 -13.02 -6.25 31.44
CA ARG A 249 -12.58 -4.94 31.95
C ARG A 249 -11.05 -4.86 31.94
N GLY A 250 -10.50 -4.23 30.89
CA GLY A 250 -9.06 -4.07 30.70
C GLY A 250 -8.36 -5.32 30.14
N LEU A 251 -9.13 -6.34 29.76
CA LEU A 251 -8.67 -7.60 29.22
C LEU A 251 -8.99 -7.69 27.72
N TYR A 252 -8.00 -8.10 26.94
CA TYR A 252 -8.04 -8.12 25.49
C TYR A 252 -7.50 -9.44 24.96
N LYS A 253 -7.96 -9.84 23.77
CA LYS A 253 -7.36 -10.92 22.97
C LYS A 253 -6.93 -10.41 21.61
N LEU A 254 -5.91 -11.04 21.02
CA LEU A 254 -5.49 -10.79 19.66
C LEU A 254 -6.48 -11.45 18.69
N ILE A 255 -7.02 -10.70 17.74
CA ILE A 255 -7.91 -11.23 16.70
C ILE A 255 -7.06 -11.82 15.57
N GLY A 256 -7.38 -13.05 15.15
CA GLY A 256 -6.71 -13.70 14.02
C GLY A 256 -5.35 -14.33 14.32
N GLY A 257 -5.11 -14.79 15.55
CA GLY A 257 -3.86 -15.46 15.92
C GLY A 257 -3.97 -16.39 17.12
N THR A 258 -4.53 -17.59 16.91
CA THR A 258 -4.18 -18.79 17.67
C THR A 258 -4.05 -19.96 16.71
N ASN A 259 -2.89 -20.62 16.81
CA ASN A 259 -2.35 -21.75 16.05
C ASN A 259 -1.58 -21.43 14.77
#